data_AF-X1VEH6-F1
#
_entry.id   AF-X1VEH6-F1
#
_cell.length_a   1.000
_cell.length_b   1.000
_cell.length_c   1.000
_cell.angle_alpha   90.00
_cell.angle_beta   90.00
_cell.angle_gamma   90.00
#
_symmetry.space_group_name_H-M   'P 1'
#
loop_
_entity.id
_entity.type
_entity.pdbx_description
1 polymer ?
#
loop_
_entity_poly.entity_id
_entity_poly.type
_entity_poly.pdbx_seq_one_letter_code
_entity_poly.pdbx_strand_id
1 'polypeptide(L)'
;MLKWKKVSSGALPEYTETLVDFLAGAAGKNRRLLKASCTPTADRHLRIYRDAQQIVDFNTLILFEQPPFIELDIPLAEGQFCKIGFHNSTTEGAAMDIMILYEEAD
;
A
#
# COMPACT_ATOMS: atom_id res chain seq x y z
N MET A 1 14.25 -0.91 13.59
CA MET A 1 13.56 -2.21 13.76
C MET A 1 12.61 -2.47 12.61
N LEU A 2 12.58 -3.70 12.08
CA LEU A 2 11.62 -4.12 11.05
C LEU A 2 10.25 -4.45 11.67
N LYS A 3 9.17 -4.02 11.03
CA LYS A 3 7.79 -4.18 11.49
C LYS A 3 6.87 -4.53 10.32
N TRP A 4 5.89 -5.39 10.59
CA TRP A 4 4.80 -5.69 9.65
C TRP A 4 3.50 -5.07 10.14
N LYS A 5 2.71 -4.52 9.22
CA LYS A 5 1.35 -4.04 9.50
C LYS A 5 0.41 -4.48 8.38
N LYS A 6 -0.77 -4.96 8.77
CA LYS A 6 -1.88 -5.25 7.87
C LYS A 6 -2.91 -4.13 7.93
N VAL A 7 -3.48 -3.77 6.79
CA VAL A 7 -4.63 -2.86 6.70
C VAL A 7 -5.62 -3.40 5.68
N SER A 8 -6.92 -3.23 5.94
CA SER A 8 -7.96 -3.51 4.94
C SER A 8 -8.19 -2.25 4.11
N SER A 9 -8.38 -2.40 2.80
CA SER A 9 -8.75 -1.30 1.91
C SER A 9 -10.16 -0.76 2.18
N GLY A 10 -11.00 -1.50 2.90
CA GLY A 10 -12.45 -1.32 2.86
C GLY A 10 -13.03 -1.76 1.51
N ALA A 11 -14.34 -1.59 1.34
CA ALA A 11 -15.02 -1.93 0.09
C ALA A 11 -14.41 -1.16 -1.09
N LEU A 12 -14.36 -1.80 -2.25
CA LEU A 12 -13.78 -1.25 -3.46
C LEU A 12 -14.91 -0.92 -4.44
N PRO A 13 -15.44 0.31 -4.49
CA PRO A 13 -16.50 0.65 -5.43
C PRO A 13 -16.03 0.46 -6.88
N GLU A 14 -16.98 0.27 -7.78
CA GLU A 14 -16.68 0.07 -9.19
C GLU A 14 -15.93 1.27 -9.79
N TYR A 15 -14.94 0.99 -10.64
CA TYR A 15 -14.17 2.00 -11.39
C TYR A 15 -13.58 3.14 -10.55
N THR A 16 -13.33 2.88 -9.26
CA THR A 16 -13.00 3.90 -8.26
C THR A 16 -11.74 3.52 -7.49
N GLU A 17 -11.02 4.54 -7.02
CA GLU A 17 -9.92 4.37 -6.08
C GLU A 17 -10.42 4.48 -4.63
N THR A 18 -10.06 3.50 -3.80
CA THR A 18 -10.26 3.54 -2.36
C THR A 18 -8.92 3.58 -1.67
N LEU A 19 -8.69 4.61 -0.85
CA LEU A 19 -7.46 4.79 -0.06
C LEU A 19 -7.78 4.81 1.43
N VAL A 20 -6.85 4.27 2.22
CA VAL A 20 -6.86 4.34 3.67
C VAL A 20 -5.56 4.97 4.18
N ASP A 21 -5.67 5.71 5.28
CA ASP A 21 -4.50 6.25 5.96
C ASP A 21 -3.72 5.09 6.59
N PHE A 22 -2.43 4.98 6.25
CA PHE A 22 -1.64 3.81 6.62
C PHE A 22 -0.61 4.11 7.71
N LEU A 23 0.29 5.04 7.42
CA LEU A 23 1.42 5.36 8.28
C LEU A 23 1.81 6.82 8.08
N ALA A 24 2.20 7.49 9.16
CA ALA A 24 2.81 8.82 9.11
C ALA A 24 4.27 8.72 9.53
N GLY A 25 5.14 9.59 9.02
CA GLY A 25 6.42 9.85 9.66
C GLY A 25 6.18 10.62 10.95
N ALA A 26 6.87 10.21 12.03
CA ALA A 26 6.71 10.81 13.35
C ALA A 26 8.05 11.38 13.84
N ALA A 27 7.98 12.39 14.72
CA ALA A 27 9.17 12.99 15.32
C ALA A 27 10.05 11.93 15.97
N GLY A 28 11.34 11.92 15.63
CA GLY A 28 12.30 10.93 16.11
C GLY A 28 12.04 9.50 15.64
N LYS A 29 11.24 9.30 14.58
CA LYS A 29 10.96 7.99 13.98
C LYS A 29 10.98 8.06 12.47
N ASN A 30 12.15 7.79 11.90
CA ASN A 30 12.29 7.65 10.46
C ASN A 30 11.69 6.31 10.04
N ARG A 31 10.69 6.36 9.17
CA ARG A 31 10.01 5.17 8.66
C ARG A 31 10.30 5.00 7.18
N ARG A 32 10.48 3.76 6.75
CA ARG A 32 10.63 3.45 5.33
C ARG A 32 9.88 2.18 5.00
N LEU A 33 8.97 2.27 4.04
CA LEU A 33 8.25 1.10 3.54
C LEU A 33 9.17 0.37 2.58
N LEU A 34 9.29 -0.95 2.78
CA LEU A 34 10.25 -1.80 2.09
C LEU A 34 9.56 -2.82 1.20
N LYS A 35 8.41 -3.36 1.61
CA LYS A 35 7.66 -4.34 0.81
C LYS A 35 6.17 -4.21 1.00
N ALA A 36 5.40 -4.51 -0.05
CA ALA A 36 3.95 -4.68 0.01
C ALA A 36 3.54 -6.08 -0.44
N SER A 37 2.45 -6.60 0.10
CA SER A 37 1.82 -7.84 -0.33
C SER A 37 0.31 -7.72 -0.22
N CYS A 38 -0.40 -8.38 -1.12
CA CYS A 38 -1.85 -8.49 -1.12
C CYS A 38 -2.24 -9.73 -1.93
N THR A 39 -3.50 -10.17 -1.80
CA THR A 39 -4.02 -11.22 -2.67
C THR A 39 -3.96 -10.76 -4.13
N PRO A 40 -3.32 -11.52 -5.03
CA PRO A 40 -3.28 -11.19 -6.45
C PRO A 40 -4.68 -11.27 -7.04
N THR A 41 -5.14 -10.20 -7.70
CA THR A 41 -6.47 -10.13 -8.29
C THR A 41 -6.40 -9.43 -9.64
N ALA A 42 -7.14 -9.92 -10.64
CA ALA A 42 -7.24 -9.24 -11.92
C ALA A 42 -7.83 -7.83 -11.73
N ASP A 43 -7.38 -6.88 -12.55
CA ASP A 43 -7.99 -5.55 -12.66
C ASP A 43 -8.07 -4.78 -11.32
N ARG A 44 -7.10 -5.05 -10.44
CA ARG A 44 -6.85 -4.31 -9.20
C ARG A 44 -5.43 -3.78 -9.23
N HIS A 45 -5.31 -2.48 -9.00
CA HIS A 45 -4.00 -1.83 -8.95
C HIS A 45 -3.75 -1.38 -7.52
N LEU A 46 -2.64 -1.84 -6.92
CA LEU A 46 -2.16 -1.30 -5.65
C LEU A 46 -1.73 0.15 -5.88
N ARG A 47 -2.22 1.03 -5.00
CA ARG A 47 -1.97 2.47 -5.04
C ARG A 47 -1.30 2.88 -3.74
N ILE A 48 -0.12 3.50 -3.83
CA ILE A 48 0.55 4.10 -2.67
C ILE A 48 0.81 5.57 -2.95
N TYR A 49 0.41 6.42 -2.01
CA TYR A 49 0.61 7.85 -2.04
C TYR A 49 1.44 8.31 -0.85
N ARG A 50 2.31 9.30 -1.08
CA ARG A 50 2.95 10.11 -0.04
C ARG A 50 2.59 11.57 -0.26
N ASP A 51 1.95 12.21 0.72
CA ASP A 51 1.59 13.64 0.69
C ASP A 51 0.85 14.07 -0.60
N ALA A 52 -0.03 13.21 -1.12
CA ALA A 52 -0.79 13.36 -2.38
C ALA A 52 -0.05 13.03 -3.69
N GLN A 53 1.24 12.70 -3.66
CA GLN A 53 1.93 12.16 -4.83
C GLN A 53 1.75 10.64 -4.90
N GLN A 54 1.25 10.14 -6.04
CA GLN A 54 1.26 8.72 -6.34
C GLN A 54 2.70 8.25 -6.59
N ILE A 55 3.15 7.30 -5.78
CA ILE A 55 4.48 6.70 -5.90
C ILE A 55 4.38 5.28 -6.46
N VAL A 56 3.28 4.58 -6.20
CA VAL A 56 3.05 3.23 -6.71
C VAL A 56 1.71 3.14 -7.42
N ASP A 57 1.77 2.58 -8.63
CA ASP A 57 0.68 2.04 -9.40
C ASP A 57 1.13 0.64 -9.88
N PHE A 58 0.59 -0.41 -9.28
CA PHE A 58 1.03 -1.78 -9.56
C PHE A 58 -0.16 -2.72 -9.75
N ASN A 59 -0.26 -3.36 -10.91
CA ASN A 59 -1.28 -4.39 -11.16
C ASN A 59 -1.02 -5.61 -10.28
N THR A 60 -1.93 -5.91 -9.35
CA THR A 60 -1.73 -6.96 -8.34
C THR A 60 -1.74 -8.36 -8.94
N LEU A 61 -2.33 -8.55 -10.13
CA LEU A 61 -2.32 -9.85 -10.81
C LEU A 61 -0.90 -10.38 -11.07
N ILE A 62 0.08 -9.48 -11.24
CA ILE A 62 1.49 -9.83 -11.47
C ILE A 62 2.07 -10.64 -10.30
N LEU A 63 1.52 -10.51 -9.09
CA LEU A 63 1.96 -11.27 -7.91
C LEU A 63 1.67 -12.78 -8.01
N PHE A 64 0.87 -13.25 -8.96
CA PHE A 64 0.74 -14.70 -9.23
C PHE A 64 2.02 -15.32 -9.80
N GLU A 65 2.81 -14.53 -10.55
CA GLU A 65 3.97 -15.00 -11.31
C GLU A 65 5.30 -14.65 -10.64
N GLN A 66 5.26 -13.92 -9.53
CA GLN A 66 6.41 -13.32 -8.86
C GLN A 66 6.48 -13.76 -7.39
N PRO A 67 7.60 -13.52 -6.69
CA PRO A 67 7.60 -13.54 -5.22
C PRO A 67 6.38 -12.76 -4.68
N PRO A 68 5.77 -13.17 -3.57
CA PRO A 68 4.49 -12.63 -3.11
C PRO A 68 4.60 -11.21 -2.52
N PHE A 69 5.64 -10.47 -2.91
CA PHE A 69 5.98 -9.14 -2.43
C PHE A 69 6.34 -8.21 -3.58
N ILE A 70 5.78 -7.01 -3.53
CA ILE A 70 6.20 -5.85 -4.31
C ILE A 70 7.32 -5.19 -3.51
N GLU A 71 8.51 -5.08 -4.11
CA GLU A 71 9.62 -4.33 -3.50
C GLU A 71 9.32 -2.83 -3.53
N LEU A 72 9.54 -2.17 -2.42
CA LEU A 72 9.34 -0.74 -2.21
C LEU A 72 10.61 -0.11 -1.66
N ASP A 73 10.69 1.21 -1.84
CA ASP A 73 11.68 2.05 -1.20
C ASP A 73 11.09 3.43 -0.97
N ILE A 74 10.22 3.53 0.04
CA ILE A 74 9.46 4.77 0.29
C ILE A 74 9.78 5.30 1.68
N PRO A 75 10.69 6.28 1.80
CA PRO A 75 10.94 6.95 3.07
C PRO A 75 9.80 7.91 3.42
N LEU A 76 9.48 7.98 4.71
CA LEU A 76 8.54 8.89 5.35
C LEU A 76 9.27 9.71 6.40
N ALA A 77 9.47 11.00 6.11
CA ALA A 77 9.97 11.98 7.05
C ALA A 77 8.86 12.48 7.99
N GLU A 78 9.25 13.16 9.07
CA GLU A 78 8.30 13.79 9.99
C GLU A 78 7.30 14.68 9.27
N GLY A 79 6.02 14.51 9.59
CA GLY A 79 4.92 15.26 8.96
C GLY A 79 4.46 14.70 7.62
N GLN A 80 5.14 13.71 7.04
CA GLN A 80 4.68 13.04 5.83
C GLN A 80 3.67 11.93 6.15
N PHE A 81 2.68 11.77 5.27
CA PHE A 81 1.64 10.77 5.40
C PHE A 81 1.62 9.83 4.20
N CYS A 82 1.55 8.53 4.50
CA CYS A 82 1.36 7.48 3.52
C CYS A 82 -0.11 7.03 3.52
N LYS A 83 -0.71 7.08 2.34
CA LYS A 83 -2.00 6.42 2.07
C LYS A 83 -1.77 5.24 1.16
N ILE A 84 -2.56 4.19 1.35
CA ILE A 84 -2.48 2.97 0.56
C ILE A 84 -3.88 2.48 0.24
N GLY A 85 -4.03 1.77 -0.87
CA GLY A 85 -5.30 1.16 -1.22
C GLY A 85 -5.27 0.60 -2.61
N PHE A 86 -6.44 0.56 -3.26
CA PHE A 86 -6.56 0.02 -4.60
C PHE A 86 -7.36 0.93 -5.50
N HIS A 87 -6.95 0.96 -6.77
CA HIS A 87 -7.88 1.30 -7.85
C HIS A 87 -8.54 0.02 -8.34
N ASN A 88 -9.87 0.06 -8.39
CA ASN A 88 -10.71 -1.03 -8.88
C ASN A 88 -11.18 -0.74 -10.30
N SER A 89 -10.76 -1.56 -11.26
CA SER A 89 -11.17 -1.43 -12.66
C SER A 89 -12.31 -2.37 -13.05
N THR A 90 -13.02 -2.97 -12.07
CA THR A 90 -14.15 -3.88 -12.30
C THR A 90 -15.39 -3.49 -11.50
N THR A 91 -16.47 -4.24 -11.71
CA THR A 91 -17.75 -4.09 -10.99
C THR A 91 -17.78 -4.85 -9.66
N GLU A 92 -16.82 -5.74 -9.40
CA GLU A 92 -16.71 -6.44 -8.11
C GLU A 92 -16.13 -5.51 -7.05
N GLY A 93 -16.59 -5.60 -5.79
CA GLY A 93 -16.22 -4.60 -4.78
C GLY A 93 -15.80 -5.11 -3.41
N ALA A 94 -15.32 -6.35 -3.34
CA ALA A 94 -14.86 -6.93 -2.09
C ALA A 94 -13.62 -6.19 -1.55
N ALA A 95 -13.57 -6.03 -0.23
CA ALA A 95 -12.41 -5.48 0.45
C ALA A 95 -11.19 -6.40 0.31
N MET A 96 -10.01 -5.79 0.26
CA MET A 96 -8.74 -6.51 0.17
C MET A 96 -7.83 -6.12 1.32
N ASP A 97 -7.06 -7.09 1.81
CA ASP A 97 -6.03 -6.85 2.81
C ASP A 97 -4.70 -6.51 2.12
N ILE A 98 -3.98 -5.58 2.73
CA ILE A 98 -2.66 -5.12 2.32
C ILE A 98 -1.72 -5.30 3.48
N MET A 99 -0.64 -6.04 3.26
CA MET A 99 0.45 -6.20 4.22
C MET A 99 1.65 -5.38 3.78
N ILE A 100 2.22 -4.62 4.70
CA ILE A 100 3.40 -3.80 4.44
C ILE A 100 4.48 -4.11 5.47
N LEU A 101 5.68 -4.38 4.97
CA LEU A 101 6.91 -4.36 5.75
C LEU A 101 7.49 -2.95 5.74
N TYR A 102 7.80 -2.42 6.91
CA TYR A 102 8.51 -1.16 7.04
C TYR A 102 9.60 -1.26 8.10
N GLU A 103 10.66 -0.49 7.92
CA GLU A 103 11.60 -0.19 8.99
C GLU A 103 11.20 1.07 9.73
N GLU A 104 11.42 1.07 11.04
CA GLU A 104 11.34 2.24 11.91
C GLU A 104 12.68 2.38 12.63
N ALA A 105 13.42 3.45 12.35
CA ALA A 105 14.64 3.82 13.05
C ALA A 105 14.35 4.93 14.06
N ASP A 106 14.98 4.84 15.22
CA ASP A 106 14.99 5.87 16.27
C ASP A 106 15.97 7.00 15.91
#